data_AF-A0A0H1BDW9-F1
#
_entry.id   AF-A0A0H1BDW9-F1
#
_cell.length_a   1.000
_cell.length_b   1.000
_cell.length_c   1.000
_cell.angle_alpha   90.00
_cell.angle_beta   90.00
_cell.angle_gamma   90.00
#
_symmetry.space_group_name_H-M   'P 1'
#
loop_
_entity.id
_entity.type
_entity.pdbx_description
1 polymer ?
#
loop_
_entity_poly.entity_id
_entity_poly.type
_entity_poly.pdbx_seq_one_letter_code
_entity_poly.pdbx_strand_id
1 'polypeptide(L)'
;MPDHLSLLSLTIRFSASIRDVLLEIPDPAHLTAAGLKQLIRQRLPHDLSTHRLRLIYAGKALEDASSLASSLNIAATLPGIRDEIASSPLPDYNYRAGDGGGGGGGG
;
A
#
# COMPACT_ATOMS: atom_id res chain seq x y z
N MET A 1 12.57 -13.36 -11.35
CA MET A 1 11.40 -12.89 -12.12
C MET A 1 10.65 -11.96 -11.20
N PRO A 2 10.42 -10.68 -11.54
CA PRO A 2 9.79 -9.79 -10.58
C PRO A 2 8.28 -9.74 -10.81
N ASP A 3 7.53 -9.97 -9.75
CA ASP A 3 6.08 -10.00 -9.67
C ASP A 3 5.54 -8.57 -9.61
N HIS A 4 5.87 -7.74 -10.61
CA HIS A 4 5.46 -6.33 -10.70
C HIS A 4 3.98 -6.14 -11.09
N LEU A 5 3.16 -7.19 -11.05
CA LEU A 5 1.77 -7.17 -11.50
C LEU A 5 0.78 -6.63 -10.45
N SER A 6 1.22 -5.72 -9.58
CA SER A 6 0.29 -4.96 -8.74
C SER A 6 -0.35 -3.84 -9.58
N LEU A 7 -1.17 -4.24 -10.55
CA LEU A 7 -2.03 -3.34 -11.30
C LEU A 7 -3.09 -2.82 -10.33
N LEU A 8 -3.18 -1.50 -10.20
CA LEU A 8 -4.14 -0.89 -9.31
C LEU A 8 -5.28 -0.27 -10.12
N SER A 9 -6.49 -0.76 -9.90
CA SER A 9 -7.71 -0.25 -10.55
C SER A 9 -8.35 0.83 -9.67
N LEU A 10 -8.40 2.06 -10.15
CA LEU A 10 -9.08 3.19 -9.51
C LEU A 10 -10.36 3.54 -10.25
N THR A 11 -11.43 3.76 -9.51
CA THR A 11 -12.63 4.41 -10.05
C THR A 11 -12.65 5.86 -9.58
N ILE A 12 -12.45 6.78 -10.51
CA ILE A 12 -12.51 8.22 -10.27
C ILE A 12 -13.96 8.67 -10.38
N ARG A 13 -14.56 9.02 -9.24
CA ARG A 13 -15.90 9.59 -9.18
C ARG A 13 -15.85 11.10 -9.20
N PHE A 14 -16.55 11.70 -10.15
CA PHE A 14 -16.68 13.14 -10.22
C PHE A 14 -17.92 13.61 -9.47
N SER A 15 -17.81 14.76 -8.79
CA SER A 15 -18.96 15.39 -8.14
C SER A 15 -19.77 16.27 -9.09
N ALA A 16 -19.18 16.68 -10.21
CA ALA A 16 -19.95 17.22 -11.32
C ALA A 16 -20.69 16.05 -11.99
N SER A 17 -21.81 16.33 -12.66
CA SER A 17 -22.67 15.31 -13.31
C SER A 17 -22.01 14.71 -14.57
N ILE A 18 -20.82 14.14 -14.40
CA ILE A 18 -19.96 13.51 -15.40
C ILE A 18 -19.78 12.05 -15.04
N ARG A 19 -19.52 11.22 -16.05
CA ARG A 19 -19.31 9.78 -15.84
C ARG A 19 -18.05 9.53 -15.02
N ASP A 20 -18.14 8.53 -14.15
CA ASP A 20 -16.99 7.93 -13.51
C ASP A 20 -16.00 7.38 -14.54
N VAL A 21 -14.71 7.45 -14.19
CA VAL A 21 -13.62 7.01 -15.04
C VAL A 21 -12.84 5.92 -14.32
N LEU A 22 -12.74 4.75 -14.95
CA LEU A 22 -11.88 3.67 -14.48
C LEU A 22 -10.46 3.90 -15.02
N LEU A 23 -9.47 3.85 -14.14
CA LEU A 23 -8.05 3.94 -14.47
C LEU A 23 -7.33 2.72 -13.94
N GLU A 24 -6.53 2.09 -14.81
CA GLU A 24 -5.64 1.00 -14.45
C GLU A 24 -4.23 1.56 -14.37
N ILE A 25 -3.65 1.50 -13.17
CA ILE A 25 -2.35 2.07 -12.85
C ILE A 25 -1.35 0.92 -12.68
N PRO A 26 -0.41 0.74 -13.60
CA PRO A 26 0.74 -0.12 -13.37
C PRO A 26 1.69 0.56 -12.39
N ASP A 27 2.14 -0.17 -11.37
CA ASP A 27 3.09 0.30 -10.35
C ASP A 27 2.65 1.60 -9.63
N PRO A 28 1.66 1.51 -8.71
CA PRO A 28 1.20 2.68 -7.94
C PRO A 28 2.23 3.20 -6.93
N ALA A 29 3.37 2.52 -6.75
CA ALA A 29 4.46 2.99 -5.90
C ALA A 29 5.26 4.11 -6.56
N HIS A 30 5.46 4.04 -7.88
CA HIS A 30 6.17 5.06 -8.65
C HIS A 30 5.25 6.17 -9.17
N LEU A 31 3.94 5.94 -9.24
CA LEU A 31 3.01 6.97 -9.70
C LEU A 31 2.63 7.96 -8.60
N THR A 32 2.74 9.25 -8.90
CA THR A 32 2.35 10.35 -8.02
C THR A 32 0.92 10.82 -8.28
N ALA A 33 0.33 11.52 -7.32
CA ALA A 33 -0.99 12.12 -7.50
C ALA A 33 -1.01 13.13 -8.66
N ALA A 34 0.08 13.88 -8.91
CA ALA A 34 0.22 14.74 -10.08
C ALA A 34 0.09 13.96 -11.40
N GLY A 35 0.79 12.82 -11.50
CA GLY A 35 0.70 11.93 -12.66
C GLY A 35 -0.72 11.41 -12.87
N LEU A 36 -1.39 11.00 -11.78
CA LEU A 36 -2.79 10.58 -11.83
C LEU A 36 -3.73 11.70 -12.31
N LYS A 37 -3.56 12.93 -11.83
CA LYS A 37 -4.34 14.09 -12.31
C LYS A 37 -4.12 14.32 -13.81
N GLN A 38 -2.91 14.11 -14.30
CA GLN A 38 -2.61 14.26 -15.72
C GLN A 38 -3.29 13.16 -16.56
N LEU A 39 -3.28 11.91 -16.11
CA LEU A 39 -4.02 10.81 -16.74
C LEU A 39 -5.54 11.09 -16.75
N ILE A 40 -6.07 11.59 -15.63
CA ILE A 40 -7.47 12.01 -15.55
C ILE A 40 -7.77 13.13 -16.55
N ARG A 41 -6.90 14.14 -16.67
CA ARG A 41 -7.04 15.23 -17.66
C ARG A 41 -7.07 14.73 -19.09
N GLN A 42 -6.27 13.71 -19.43
CA GLN A 42 -6.29 13.10 -20.77
C GLN A 42 -7.60 12.37 -21.08
N ARG A 43 -8.32 11.90 -20.05
CA ARG A 43 -9.62 11.25 -20.19
C ARG A 43 -10.80 12.21 -20.07
N LEU A 44 -10.57 13.43 -19.57
CA LEU A 44 -11.59 14.44 -19.40
C LEU A 44 -11.78 15.29 -20.67
N PRO A 45 -13.00 15.80 -20.90
CA PRO A 45 -13.25 16.83 -21.89
C PRO A 45 -12.38 18.07 -21.63
N HIS A 46 -12.01 18.78 -22.69
CA HIS A 46 -11.09 19.93 -22.61
C HIS A 46 -11.58 21.00 -21.62
N ASP A 47 -12.88 21.29 -21.60
CA ASP A 47 -13.51 22.22 -20.65
C ASP A 47 -13.27 21.87 -19.18
N LEU A 48 -13.20 20.58 -18.85
CA LEU A 48 -12.97 20.10 -17.48
C LEU A 48 -11.49 19.89 -17.18
N SER A 49 -10.65 19.75 -18.21
CA SER A 49 -9.21 19.51 -18.07
C SER A 49 -8.46 20.72 -17.46
N THR A 50 -8.95 21.93 -17.73
CA THR A 50 -8.43 23.19 -17.20
C THR A 50 -8.88 23.47 -15.76
N HIS A 51 -9.93 22.79 -15.29
CA HIS A 51 -10.43 22.96 -13.93
C HIS A 51 -9.43 22.41 -12.89
N ARG A 52 -9.49 22.98 -11.69
CA ARG A 52 -8.68 22.53 -10.56
C ARG A 52 -9.20 21.18 -10.04
N LEU A 53 -8.48 20.11 -10.34
CA LEU A 53 -8.76 18.77 -9.84
C LEU A 53 -8.22 18.60 -8.41
N ARG A 54 -9.07 18.11 -7.50
CA ARG A 54 -8.68 17.68 -6.15
C ARG A 54 -9.03 16.20 -6.02
N LEU A 55 -8.04 15.37 -5.72
CA LEU A 55 -8.23 13.96 -5.48
C LEU A 55 -8.49 13.76 -3.98
N ILE A 56 -9.55 13.04 -3.63
CA ILE A 56 -9.94 12.80 -2.24
C ILE A 56 -10.13 11.30 -2.04
N TYR A 57 -9.46 10.73 -1.05
CA TYR A 57 -9.57 9.33 -0.69
C TYR A 57 -9.67 9.19 0.84
N ALA A 58 -10.63 8.39 1.32
CA ALA A 58 -10.88 8.18 2.75
C ALA A 58 -10.97 9.49 3.58
N GLY A 59 -11.57 10.54 3.00
CA GLY A 59 -11.69 11.86 3.63
C GLY A 59 -10.42 12.72 3.62
N LYS A 60 -9.33 12.26 2.99
CA LYS A 60 -8.07 13.00 2.84
C LYS A 60 -7.87 13.46 1.41
N ALA A 61 -7.46 14.71 1.24
CA ALA A 61 -7.04 15.20 -0.07
C ALA A 61 -5.62 14.68 -0.37
N LEU A 62 -5.39 14.16 -1.58
CA LEU A 62 -4.06 13.76 -2.03
C LEU A 62 -3.28 14.97 -2.50
N GLU A 63 -2.01 15.04 -2.09
CA GLU A 63 -1.07 16.08 -2.51
C GLU A 63 -0.34 15.67 -3.78
N ASP A 64 -0.07 16.63 -4.65
CA ASP A 64 0.47 16.40 -5.99
C ASP A 64 1.81 15.65 -5.99
N ALA A 65 2.67 15.94 -5.02
CA ALA A 65 3.98 15.34 -4.87
C ALA A 65 3.96 13.99 -4.14
N SER A 66 2.83 13.58 -3.58
CA SER A 66 2.71 12.33 -2.83
C SER A 66 2.56 11.13 -3.77
N SER A 67 3.19 10.00 -3.40
CA SER A 67 3.00 8.73 -4.10
C SER A 67 1.59 8.18 -3.84
N LEU A 68 1.02 7.52 -4.84
CA LEU A 68 -0.30 6.91 -4.71
C LEU A 68 -0.29 5.78 -3.68
N ALA A 69 0.77 4.98 -3.63
CA ALA A 69 0.87 3.90 -2.64
C ALA A 69 0.77 4.37 -1.19
N SER A 70 1.46 5.47 -0.85
CA SER A 70 1.39 6.06 0.48
C SER A 70 0.04 6.72 0.74
N SER A 71 -0.51 7.42 -0.25
CA SER A 71 -1.76 8.18 -0.10
C SER A 71 -3.01 7.30 -0.03
N LEU A 72 -3.03 6.21 -0.80
CA LEU A 72 -4.12 5.23 -0.83
C LEU A 72 -3.98 4.19 0.29
N ASN A 73 -2.88 4.23 1.06
CA ASN A 73 -2.56 3.25 2.09
C ASN A 73 -2.66 1.80 1.57
N ILE A 74 -2.08 1.54 0.39
CA ILE A 74 -2.12 0.21 -0.26
C ILE A 74 -1.52 -0.86 0.66
N ALA A 75 -0.55 -0.49 1.50
CA ALA A 75 0.04 -1.36 2.51
C ALA A 75 -0.97 -1.99 3.48
N ALA A 76 -2.15 -1.37 3.68
CA ALA A 76 -3.21 -1.95 4.50
C ALA A 76 -4.12 -2.94 3.76
N THR A 77 -4.19 -2.86 2.42
CA THR A 77 -5.09 -3.66 1.59
C THR A 77 -4.46 -4.96 1.09
N LEU A 78 -3.14 -5.08 1.01
CA LEU A 78 -2.48 -6.34 0.69
C LEU A 78 -2.61 -7.31 1.88
N PRO A 79 -3.44 -8.37 1.78
CA PRO A 79 -3.48 -9.42 2.79
C PRO A 79 -2.23 -10.27 2.58
N GLY A 80 -1.12 -9.89 3.21
CA GLY A 80 0.13 -10.64 3.09
C GLY A 80 1.33 -10.05 3.80
N ILE A 81 1.37 -8.73 4.04
CA ILE A 81 2.56 -8.10 4.67
C ILE A 81 2.37 -7.88 6.18
N ARG A 82 1.13 -7.63 6.66
CA ARG A 82 0.89 -7.19 8.05
C ARG A 82 0.80 -8.32 9.08
N ASP A 83 0.57 -9.57 8.66
CA ASP A 83 0.53 -10.72 9.58
C ASP A 83 1.93 -11.23 9.95
N GLU A 84 2.93 -11.08 9.08
CA GLU A 84 4.26 -11.65 9.33
C GLU A 84 5.08 -10.83 10.35
N ILE A 85 4.89 -9.50 10.37
CA ILE A 85 5.63 -8.61 11.29
C ILE A 85 5.00 -8.55 12.69
N ALA A 86 3.70 -8.86 12.81
CA ALA A 86 2.98 -8.77 14.08
C ALA A 86 2.87 -10.12 14.82
N SER A 87 3.12 -11.25 14.15
CA SER A 87 2.93 -12.60 14.73
C SER A 87 4.21 -13.42 14.91
N SER A 88 5.39 -12.82 14.82
CA SER A 88 6.63 -13.48 15.28
C SER A 88 7.01 -12.97 16.67
N PRO A 89 6.48 -13.55 17.77
CA PRO A 89 7.21 -13.47 19.03
C PRO A 89 8.56 -14.14 18.79
N LEU A 90 9.63 -13.42 19.11
CA LEU A 90 11.00 -13.93 19.14
C LEU A 90 11.00 -15.38 19.65
N PRO A 91 11.61 -16.36 18.95
CA PRO A 91 11.85 -17.64 19.58
C PRO A 91 12.77 -17.37 20.78
N ASP A 92 12.17 -17.50 21.95
CA ASP A 92 12.84 -17.48 23.24
C ASP A 92 13.79 -18.68 23.23
N TYR A 93 15.06 -18.45 22.86
CA TYR A 93 16.12 -19.44 22.97
C TYR A 93 16.50 -19.61 24.45
N ASN A 94 15.53 -19.93 25.30
CA ASN A 94 15.80 -20.49 26.60
C ASN A 94 16.38 -21.89 26.35
N TYR A 95 17.71 -21.96 26.33
CA TYR A 95 18.48 -23.18 26.48
C TYR A 95 18.08 -23.83 27.82
N ARG A 96 17.05 -24.66 27.77
CA ARG A 96 16.70 -25.61 28.82
C ARG A 96 17.68 -26.79 28.73
N ALA A 97 18.92 -26.57 29.16
CA ALA A 97 19.84 -27.66 29.46
C ALA A 97 19.54 -28.14 30.89
N GLY A 98 18.55 -29.03 31.01
CA GLY A 98 18.50 -29.94 32.14
C GLY A 98 19.52 -31.04 31.87
N ASP A 99 20.68 -30.98 32.53
CA ASP A 99 21.55 -32.13 32.65
C ASP A 99 21.61 -32.53 34.13
N GLY A 100 21.20 -33.77 34.38
CA GLY A 100 20.88 -34.30 35.69
C GLY A 100 22.11 -34.58 36.52
N GLY A 101 21.94 -34.45 37.84
CA GLY A 101 22.90 -34.95 38.80
C GLY A 101 23.08 -36.46 38.70
N GLY A 102 24.31 -36.91 38.89
CA GLY A 102 24.61 -38.32 39.10
C GLY A 102 26.11 -38.62 39.14
N GLY A 103 26.63 -38.82 40.35
CA GLY A 103 27.68 -39.82 40.58
C GLY A 103 29.01 -39.36 41.17
N GLY A 104 29.25 -39.73 42.43
CA GLY A 104 30.29 -40.74 42.69
C GLY A 104 31.56 -40.31 43.44
N GLY A 105 31.69 -40.86 44.67
CA GLY A 105 32.97 -41.27 45.33
C GLY A 105 33.85 -40.14 45.85
N GLY A 106 34.44 -40.17 47.05
CA GLY A 106 34.82 -41.28 47.90
C GLY A 106 36.23 -40.97 48.41
N GLY A 107 36.45 -41.05 49.74
CA GLY A 107 37.75 -40.80 50.38
C GLY A 107 37.60 -40.23 51.77
#